data_AF-A0A518BS42-F1
#
_entry.id   AF-A0A518BS42-F1
#
_cell.length_a   1.000
_cell.length_b   1.000
_cell.length_c   1.000
_cell.angle_alpha   90.00
_cell.angle_beta   90.00
_cell.angle_gamma   90.00
#
_symmetry.space_group_name_H-M   'P 1'
#
loop_
_entity.id
_entity.type
_entity.pdbx_description
1 polymer ?
#
loop_
_entity_poly.entity_id
_entity_poly.type
_entity_poly.pdbx_seq_one_letter_code
_entity_poly.pdbx_strand_id
1 'polypeptide(L)' 'MESTNRPRLSPFCADLGSKKLLLNSKPPMTEEDVLDASNHCWCRRTNQVLGPDREVAVPELCRSGRSCFRSLFDSLT' A
#
# COMPACT_ATOMS: atom_id res chain seq x y z
N MET A 1 6.11 12.79 -30.32
CA MET A 1 6.35 13.15 -28.91
C MET A 1 6.31 11.85 -28.13
N GLU A 2 7.49 11.29 -27.86
CA GLU A 2 7.66 10.00 -27.19
C GLU A 2 7.28 10.18 -25.71
N SER A 3 6.11 9.70 -25.31
CA SER A 3 5.72 9.65 -23.90
C SER A 3 6.66 8.68 -23.18
N THR A 4 7.63 9.21 -22.44
CA THR A 4 8.54 8.43 -21.60
C THR A 4 7.76 7.44 -20.74
N ASN A 5 7.96 6.15 -21.01
CA ASN A 5 7.37 5.03 -20.28
C ASN A 5 7.97 4.94 -18.86
N ARG A 6 7.57 5.85 -17.98
CA ARG A 6 7.93 5.76 -16.56
C ARG A 6 7.13 4.60 -15.94
N PRO A 7 7.78 3.64 -15.26
CA PRO A 7 7.05 2.60 -14.55
C PRO A 7 6.07 3.26 -13.58
N ARG A 8 4.79 2.89 -13.67
CA ARG A 8 3.75 3.38 -12.75
C ARG A 8 3.98 2.70 -11.40
N LEU A 9 4.56 3.43 -10.46
CA LEU A 9 4.73 2.97 -9.09
C LEU A 9 3.38 2.98 -8.38
N SER A 10 3.16 1.96 -7.53
CA SER A 10 2.01 1.96 -6.63
C SER A 10 2.03 3.20 -5.74
N PRO A 11 0.90 3.89 -5.55
CA PRO A 11 0.82 5.03 -4.64
C PRO A 11 0.74 4.62 -3.16
N PHE A 12 0.62 3.32 -2.87
CA PHE A 12 0.41 2.78 -1.53
C PHE A 12 1.72 2.40 -0.85
N CYS A 13 1.71 2.43 0.48
CA CYS A 13 2.81 1.93 1.29
C CYS A 13 3.01 0.42 1.04
N ALA A 14 4.26 -0.02 0.93
CA ALA A 14 4.62 -1.43 0.80
C ALA A 14 4.15 -2.29 1.98
N ASP A 15 4.03 -1.66 3.15
CA ASP A 15 3.54 -2.30 4.37
C ASP A 15 2.01 -2.29 4.50
N LEU A 16 1.26 -1.75 3.52
CA LEU A 16 -0.20 -1.86 3.51
C LEU A 16 -0.62 -3.30 3.20
N GLY A 17 -1.43 -3.89 4.07
CA GLY A 17 -1.97 -5.23 3.95
C GLY A 17 -3.49 -5.22 3.89
N SER A 18 -4.04 -6.12 3.10
CA SER A 18 -5.45 -6.49 3.11
C SER A 18 -5.56 -7.96 2.70
N LYS A 19 -6.72 -8.59 2.93
CA LYS A 19 -6.96 -9.96 2.47
C LYS A 19 -6.82 -10.07 0.95
N LYS A 20 -7.30 -9.08 0.20
CA LYS A 20 -7.17 -9.00 -1.26
C LYS A 20 -5.71 -8.92 -1.71
N LEU A 21 -4.88 -8.12 -1.04
CA LEU A 21 -3.46 -7.98 -1.34
C LEU A 21 -2.63 -9.22 -1.01
N LEU A 22 -3.12 -10.14 -0.17
CA LEU A 22 -2.48 -11.44 0.04
C LEU A 22 -2.71 -12.39 -1.15
N LEU A 23 -3.79 -12.19 -1.91
CA LEU A 23 -4.17 -13.04 -3.03
C LEU A 23 -3.71 -12.47 -4.39
N ASN A 24 -3.33 -11.19 -4.44
CA ASN A 24 -2.97 -10.50 -5.66
C ASN A 24 -1.45 -10.33 -5.78
N SER A 25 -0.87 -10.84 -6.87
CA SER A 25 0.56 -10.72 -7.16
C SER A 25 0.96 -9.39 -7.80
N LYS A 26 -0.02 -8.54 -8.19
CA LYS A 26 0.23 -7.25 -8.81
C LYS A 26 0.25 -6.12 -7.76
N PRO A 27 1.16 -5.14 -7.89
CA PRO A 27 1.09 -3.92 -7.09
C PRO A 27 -0.27 -3.23 -7.20
N PRO A 28 -0.90 -2.80 -6.08
CA PRO A 28 -2.17 -2.08 -6.12
C PRO A 28 -1.99 -0.70 -6.73
N MET A 29 -2.90 -0.28 -7.60
CA MET A 29 -2.90 1.04 -8.24
C MET A 29 -4.09 1.89 -7.83
N THR A 30 -5.21 1.26 -7.49
CA THR A 30 -6.42 1.92 -6.97
C THR A 30 -6.83 1.36 -5.61
N GLU A 31 -7.79 1.99 -4.94
CA GLU A 31 -8.29 1.52 -3.64
C GLU A 31 -9.07 0.21 -3.80
N GLU A 32 -9.74 0.02 -4.93
CA GLU A 32 -10.39 -1.24 -5.28
C GLU A 32 -9.39 -2.38 -5.40
N ASP A 33 -8.14 -2.14 -5.78
CA ASP A 33 -7.11 -3.19 -5.78
C ASP A 33 -6.76 -3.65 -4.36
N VAL A 34 -6.93 -2.76 -3.37
CA VAL A 34 -6.63 -3.00 -1.95
C VAL A 34 -7.84 -3.60 -1.23
N LEU A 35 -9.03 -3.07 -1.44
CA LEU A 35 -10.21 -3.40 -0.64
C LEU A 35 -11.01 -4.58 -1.22
N ASP A 36 -11.47 -5.45 -0.32
CA ASP A 36 -12.52 -6.43 -0.59
C ASP A 36 -13.77 -6.10 0.24
N ALA A 37 -14.78 -6.97 0.21
CA ALA A 37 -16.03 -6.77 0.93
C ALA A 37 -15.86 -6.66 2.47
N SER A 38 -14.73 -7.07 3.05
CA SER A 38 -14.47 -6.91 4.48
C SER A 38 -14.06 -5.49 4.87
N ASN A 39 -13.62 -4.68 3.90
CA ASN A 39 -13.06 -3.34 4.10
C ASN A 39 -11.95 -3.29 5.18
N HIS A 40 -11.26 -4.42 5.43
CA HIS A 40 -10.27 -4.54 6.49
C HIS A 40 -8.85 -4.47 5.92
N CYS A 41 -8.09 -3.50 6.43
CA CYS A 41 -6.67 -3.33 6.14
C CYS A 41 -5.86 -3.34 7.44
N TRP A 42 -4.58 -3.67 7.33
CA TRP A 42 -3.62 -3.64 8.43
C TRP A 42 -2.25 -3.19 7.92
N CYS A 43 -1.37 -2.82 8.84
CA CYS A 43 0.03 -2.62 8.53
C CYS A 43 0.78 -3.95 8.71
N ARG A 44 1.43 -4.44 7.65
CA ARG A 44 2.25 -5.67 7.65
C ARG A 44 3.44 -5.59 8.61
N ARG A 45 3.96 -4.39 8.87
CA ARG A 45 5.09 -4.19 9.79
C ARG A 45 4.71 -4.36 11.25
N THR A 46 3.52 -3.90 11.65
CA THR A 46 3.04 -3.99 13.05
C THR A 46 2.10 -5.18 13.27
N ASN A 47 1.58 -5.78 12.19
CA ASN A 47 0.50 -6.77 12.21
C ASN A 47 -0.76 -6.27 12.93
N GLN A 48 -1.04 -4.98 12.83
CA GLN A 48 -2.19 -4.32 13.46
C GLN A 48 -2.89 -3.38 12.48
N VAL A 49 -4.12 -2.97 12.79
CA VAL A 49 -4.83 -1.88 12.10
C VAL A 49 -4.09 -0.54 12.18
N LEU A 50 -3.15 -0.39 13.12
CA LEU A 50 -2.33 0.81 13.29
C LEU A 50 -0.92 0.59 12.75
N GLY A 51 -0.41 1.60 12.04
CA GLY A 51 0.99 1.66 11.60
C GLY A 51 1.96 2.04 12.73
N PRO A 52 3.28 2.04 12.46
CA PRO A 52 4.32 2.43 13.43
C PRO A 52 4.20 3.88 13.92
N ASP A 53 3.62 4.74 13.10
CA ASP A 53 3.28 6.14 13.40
C ASP A 53 1.96 6.28 14.19
N ARG A 54 1.35 5.16 14.59
CA ARG A 54 0.08 5.08 15.36
C ARG A 54 -1.16 5.54 14.60
N GLU A 55 -1.05 5.71 13.28
CA GLU A 55 -2.16 6.07 12.41
C GLU A 55 -2.78 4.85 11.72
N VAL A 56 -4.07 4.91 11.39
CA VAL A 56 -4.82 3.78 10.80
C VAL A 56 -4.27 3.41 9.42
N ALA A 57 -4.05 2.12 9.18
CA ALA A 57 -3.53 1.58 7.92
C ALA A 57 -4.65 1.34 6.89
N VAL A 58 -5.22 2.41 6.36
CA VAL A 58 -6.26 2.40 5.31
C VAL A 58 -5.74 3.01 4.01
N PRO A 59 -6.25 2.61 2.84
CA PRO A 59 -5.71 3.02 1.54
C PRO A 59 -5.72 4.54 1.33
N GLU A 60 -6.66 5.28 1.89
CA GLU A 60 -6.76 6.75 1.78
C GLU A 60 -5.58 7.45 2.47
N LEU A 61 -5.05 6.85 3.55
CA LEU A 61 -4.00 7.43 4.39
C LEU A 61 -2.62 6.79 4.17
N CYS A 62 -2.57 5.49 3.89
CA CYS A 62 -1.34 4.69 3.85
C CYS A 62 -0.56 4.87 2.53
N ARG A 63 -0.11 6.11 2.27
CA ARG A 63 0.51 6.60 1.03
C ARG A 63 1.71 7.52 1.31
N SER A 64 2.35 8.02 0.24
CA SER A 64 3.46 8.98 0.32
C SER A 64 2.99 10.27 1.00
N GLY A 65 3.41 10.50 2.24
CA GLY A 65 2.94 11.59 3.10
C GLY A 65 2.95 11.22 4.58
N ARG A 66 2.91 9.92 4.89
CA ARG A 66 3.14 9.43 6.26
C ARG A 66 4.63 9.32 6.56
N SER A 67 5.00 9.59 7.81
CA SER A 67 6.39 9.51 8.29
C SER A 67 6.97 8.08 8.21
N CYS A 68 6.10 7.06 8.28
CA CYS A 68 6.49 5.66 8.18
C CYS A 68 6.30 5.07 6.77
N PHE A 69 6.01 5.88 5.75
CA PHE A 69 5.78 5.41 4.39
C PHE A 69 7.03 4.72 3.83
N ARG A 70 6.83 3.54 3.23
CA ARG A 70 7.84 2.82 2.44
C ARG A 70 7.29 2.57 1.06
N SER A 71 8.05 2.91 0.02
CA SER A 71 7.64 2.57 -1.34
C SER A 71 7.83 1.06 -1.58
N LEU A 72 7.07 0.50 -2.53
CA LEU A 72 7.29 -0.89 -2.96
C LEU A 72 8.72 -1.12 -3.48
N PHE A 73 9.39 -0.07 -3.99
CA PHE A 73 10.77 -0.17 -4.46
C PHE A 73 11.76 -0.32 -3.29
N ASP A 74 11.56 0.39 -2.18
CA ASP A 74 12.37 0.28 -0.95
C ASP A 74 12.22 -1.07 -0.24
N SER A 75 11.31 -1.92 -0.71
CA SER A 75 11.03 -3.23 -0.15
C SER A 75 11.60 -4.37 -1.00
N LEU A 76 12.13 -4.06 -2.19
CA LEU A 76 12.76 -5.01 -3.11
C LEU A 76 14.30 -5.02 -3.00
N THR A 77 14.86 -4.14 -2.17
CA THR A 77 16.29 -4.05 -1.82
C THR A 77 16.53 -4.59 -0.43
#